data_AF-A0A7Y2YDK7-F1
#
_entry.id   AF-A0A7Y2YDK7-F1
#
_cell.length_a   1.000
_cell.length_b   1.000
_cell.length_c   1.000
_cell.angle_alpha   90.00
_cell.angle_beta   90.00
_cell.angle_gamma   90.00
#
_symmetry.space_group_name_H-M   'P 1'
#
loop_
_entity.id
_entity.type
_entity.pdbx_description
1 polymer ?
#
loop_
_entity_poly.entity_id
_entity_poly.type
_entity_poly.pdbx_seq_one_letter_code
_entity_poly.pdbx_strand_id
1 'polypeptide(L)'
;MKRRYFGTDGIRGRVGEHPITADWILRLGRAAGIVLAGDDKRGVVIGKDTRVSGYMFESALEAGLAAAGADVLLLGPMPTPAVAYLTRTLYACAGIVISASHNSYEDNGIKFFSADGEKLPDDVEAAIEAELEQPFVTVDSAHMGKAA
;
A
#
# COMPACT_ATOMS: atom_id res chain seq x y z
N MET A 1 14.46 -6.20 15.58
CA MET A 1 13.11 -6.75 15.85
C MET A 1 12.77 -7.75 14.76
N LYS A 2 12.03 -8.83 15.06
CA LYS A 2 11.63 -9.82 14.06
C LYS A 2 10.44 -9.25 13.27
N ARG A 3 10.54 -9.13 11.94
CA ARG A 3 9.44 -8.67 11.08
C ARG A 3 8.22 -9.58 11.26
N ARG A 4 7.03 -9.02 11.43
CA ARG A 4 5.80 -9.77 11.72
C ARG A 4 5.02 -10.13 10.46
N TYR A 5 5.00 -9.25 9.47
CA TYR A 5 4.23 -9.38 8.23
C TYR A 5 5.08 -9.16 6.98
N PHE A 6 6.07 -8.26 7.02
CA PHE A 6 6.93 -8.01 5.86
C PHE A 6 7.90 -9.17 5.62
N GLY A 7 7.82 -9.78 4.43
CA GLY A 7 8.79 -10.76 3.92
C GLY A 7 9.87 -10.11 3.05
N THR A 8 10.57 -10.93 2.26
CA THR A 8 11.64 -10.44 1.37
C THR A 8 11.15 -9.41 0.35
N ASP A 9 9.92 -9.56 -0.14
CA ASP A 9 9.33 -8.72 -1.19
C ASP A 9 7.90 -8.27 -0.82
N GLY A 10 7.73 -7.72 0.38
CA GLY A 10 6.44 -7.25 0.88
C GLY A 10 5.61 -8.34 1.58
N ILE A 11 4.30 -8.12 1.63
CA ILE A 11 3.33 -8.96 2.36
C ILE A 11 2.61 -9.84 1.33
N ARG A 12 2.56 -11.17 1.54
CA ARG A 12 1.94 -12.12 0.60
C ARG A 12 1.23 -13.25 1.34
N GLY A 13 0.25 -13.85 0.67
CA GLY A 13 -0.49 -15.00 1.18
C GLY A 13 -1.75 -15.30 0.35
N ARG A 14 -2.49 -16.30 0.78
CA ARG A 14 -3.75 -16.73 0.15
C ARG A 14 -4.85 -15.70 0.42
N VAL A 15 -5.57 -15.30 -0.63
CA VAL A 15 -6.68 -14.34 -0.49
C VAL A 15 -7.77 -14.92 0.40
N GLY A 16 -8.22 -14.13 1.38
CA GLY A 16 -9.23 -14.53 2.36
C GLY A 16 -8.64 -15.10 3.66
N GLU A 17 -7.34 -15.35 3.71
CA GLU A 17 -6.64 -15.77 4.92
C GLU A 17 -5.80 -14.62 5.47
N HIS A 18 -5.75 -14.45 6.79
CA HIS A 18 -4.96 -13.39 7.41
C HIS A 18 -3.46 -13.55 7.08
N PRO A 19 -2.75 -12.48 6.62
CA PRO A 19 -3.19 -11.08 6.58
C PRO A 19 -3.78 -10.58 5.24
N ILE A 20 -4.04 -11.46 4.26
CA ILE A 20 -4.53 -11.09 2.92
C ILE A 20 -6.07 -11.07 2.89
N THR A 21 -6.66 -10.22 3.74
CA THR A 21 -8.11 -9.96 3.81
C THR A 21 -8.42 -8.47 3.59
N ALA A 22 -9.61 -8.14 3.08
CA ALA A 22 -9.94 -6.77 2.70
C ALA A 22 -9.90 -5.79 3.90
N ASP A 23 -10.39 -6.22 5.06
CA ASP A 23 -10.38 -5.44 6.30
C ASP A 23 -8.96 -5.21 6.85
N TRP A 24 -8.07 -6.20 6.71
CA TRP A 24 -6.68 -6.05 7.10
C TRP A 24 -5.92 -5.11 6.15
N ILE A 25 -6.15 -5.24 4.85
CA ILE A 25 -5.54 -4.38 3.83
C ILE A 25 -6.02 -2.92 3.95
N LEU A 26 -7.26 -2.69 4.38
CA LEU A 26 -7.75 -1.36 4.74
C LEU A 26 -6.91 -0.75 5.88
N ARG A 27 -6.63 -1.53 6.94
CA ARG A 27 -5.78 -1.10 8.06
C ARG A 27 -4.34 -0.85 7.63
N LEU A 28 -3.79 -1.71 6.76
CA LEU A 28 -2.48 -1.52 6.16
C LEU A 28 -2.41 -0.22 5.36
N GLY A 29 -3.44 0.09 4.57
CA GLY A 29 -3.53 1.35 3.82
C GLY A 29 -3.42 2.57 4.72
N ARG A 30 -4.16 2.58 5.85
CA ARG A 30 -4.06 3.67 6.84
C ARG A 30 -2.66 3.77 7.45
N ALA A 31 -2.10 2.64 7.88
CA ALA A 31 -0.77 2.62 8.49
C ALA A 31 0.31 3.12 7.51
N ALA A 32 0.26 2.65 6.27
CA ALA A 32 1.15 3.12 5.20
C ALA A 32 0.95 4.61 4.90
N GLY A 33 -0.28 5.13 4.90
CA GLY A 33 -0.55 6.55 4.67
C GLY A 33 0.09 7.45 5.72
N ILE A 34 -0.01 7.07 7.00
CA ILE A 34 0.61 7.79 8.12
C ILE A 34 2.13 7.80 8.00
N VAL A 35 2.73 6.64 7.71
CA VAL A 35 4.19 6.49 7.71
C VAL A 35 4.83 7.06 6.44
N LEU A 36 4.21 6.88 5.28
CA LEU A 36 4.82 7.20 3.98
C LEU A 36 4.44 8.58 3.46
N ALA A 37 3.25 9.09 3.77
CA ALA A 37 2.78 10.38 3.27
C ALA A 37 2.65 11.42 4.39
N GLY A 38 2.09 11.06 5.55
CA GLY A 38 1.78 12.03 6.60
C GLY A 38 0.90 13.17 6.05
N ASP A 39 1.36 14.42 6.18
CA ASP A 39 0.67 15.60 5.64
C ASP A 39 1.06 15.95 4.18
N ASP A 40 1.92 15.15 3.54
CA ASP A 40 2.40 15.40 2.17
C ASP A 40 1.31 15.13 1.12
N LYS A 41 1.10 16.10 0.22
CA LYS A 41 0.07 16.09 -0.82
C LYS A 41 0.55 15.55 -2.17
N ARG A 42 1.79 15.07 -2.28
CA ARG A 42 2.29 14.39 -3.49
C ARG A 42 1.63 13.02 -3.71
N GLY A 43 1.08 12.43 -2.65
CA GLY A 43 0.25 11.23 -2.70
C GLY A 43 1.03 9.92 -2.90
N VAL A 44 0.29 8.82 -2.91
CA VAL A 44 0.79 7.45 -3.07
C VAL A 44 0.25 6.88 -4.37
N VAL A 45 1.14 6.30 -5.17
CA VAL A 45 0.78 5.68 -6.45
C VAL A 45 0.45 4.21 -6.21
N ILE A 46 -0.69 3.73 -6.71
CA ILE A 46 -1.08 2.33 -6.64
C ILE A 46 -1.17 1.75 -8.05
N GLY A 47 -0.49 0.64 -8.28
CA GLY A 47 -0.73 -0.23 -9.43
C GLY A 47 -0.99 -1.67 -9.01
N LYS A 48 -1.51 -2.48 -9.93
CA LYS A 48 -1.84 -3.88 -9.65
C LYS A 48 -1.56 -4.77 -10.85
N ASP A 49 -1.50 -6.08 -10.63
CA ASP A 49 -1.57 -7.04 -11.72
C ASP A 49 -3.03 -7.32 -12.12
N THR A 50 -3.26 -8.39 -12.89
CA THR A 50 -4.56 -8.75 -13.45
C THR A 50 -5.41 -9.64 -12.54
N ARG A 51 -4.96 -9.95 -11.31
CA ARG A 51 -5.74 -10.79 -10.38
C ARG A 51 -7.06 -10.10 -10.03
N VAL A 52 -8.15 -10.85 -10.06
CA VAL A 52 -9.49 -10.34 -9.72
C VAL A 52 -9.55 -9.78 -8.29
N SER A 53 -8.80 -10.37 -7.34
CA SER A 53 -8.69 -9.87 -5.97
C SER A 53 -7.99 -8.51 -5.87
N GLY A 54 -7.24 -8.11 -6.90
CA GLY A 54 -6.53 -6.84 -6.93
C GLY A 54 -7.45 -5.62 -6.87
N TYR A 55 -8.64 -5.68 -7.47
CA TYR A 55 -9.61 -4.57 -7.43
C TYR A 55 -10.15 -4.35 -6.01
N MET A 56 -10.45 -5.43 -5.29
CA MET A 56 -10.89 -5.36 -3.90
C MET A 56 -9.80 -4.76 -2.99
N PHE A 57 -8.54 -5.16 -3.19
CA PHE A 57 -7.43 -4.62 -2.40
C PHE A 57 -7.05 -3.19 -2.79
N GLU A 58 -7.23 -2.81 -4.05
CA GLU A 58 -7.05 -1.42 -4.51
C GLU A 58 -8.02 -0.50 -3.79
N SER A 59 -9.32 -0.83 -3.78
CA SER A 59 -10.33 -0.05 -3.05
C SER A 59 -10.08 -0.03 -1.53
N ALA A 60 -9.62 -1.13 -0.94
CA ALA A 60 -9.29 -1.17 0.48
C ALA A 60 -8.07 -0.29 0.82
N LEU A 61 -7.00 -0.35 0.02
CA LEU A 61 -5.82 0.50 0.18
C LEU A 61 -6.17 1.97 -0.02
N GLU A 62 -6.92 2.30 -1.08
CA GLU A 62 -7.40 3.65 -1.36
C GLU A 62 -8.15 4.23 -0.16
N ALA A 63 -9.14 3.50 0.36
CA ALA A 63 -9.91 3.93 1.52
C ALA A 63 -9.05 4.11 2.77
N GLY A 64 -8.07 3.23 3.00
CA GLY A 64 -7.16 3.30 4.13
C GLY A 64 -6.23 4.52 4.05
N LEU A 65 -5.62 4.74 2.89
CA LEU A 65 -4.72 5.87 2.62
C LEU A 65 -5.47 7.20 2.73
N ALA A 66 -6.65 7.31 2.11
CA ALA A 66 -7.49 8.50 2.19
C ALA A 66 -7.91 8.79 3.64
N ALA A 67 -8.23 7.74 4.42
CA ALA A 67 -8.56 7.88 5.84
C ALA A 67 -7.38 8.35 6.70
N ALA A 68 -6.14 8.16 6.24
CA ALA A 68 -4.94 8.72 6.86
C ALA A 68 -4.61 10.15 6.39
N GLY A 69 -5.35 10.70 5.42
CA GLY A 69 -5.09 12.03 4.85
C GLY A 69 -4.16 12.04 3.63
N ALA A 70 -3.76 10.85 3.15
CA ALA A 70 -2.87 10.68 2.02
C ALA A 70 -3.64 10.68 0.68
N ASP A 71 -3.19 11.50 -0.27
CA ASP A 71 -3.72 11.47 -1.63
C ASP A 71 -3.28 10.18 -2.35
N VAL A 72 -4.10 9.70 -3.29
CA VAL A 72 -3.90 8.41 -3.97
C VAL A 72 -4.03 8.60 -5.47
N LEU A 73 -3.08 8.03 -6.23
CA LEU A 73 -3.13 7.98 -7.69
C LEU A 73 -3.27 6.53 -8.14
N LEU A 74 -4.37 6.22 -8.84
CA LEU A 74 -4.68 4.86 -9.28
C LEU A 74 -4.21 4.63 -10.73
N LEU A 75 -3.25 3.73 -10.93
CA LEU A 75 -2.71 3.41 -12.26
C LEU A 75 -3.46 2.27 -12.96
N GLY A 76 -4.28 1.52 -12.23
CA GLY A 76 -4.89 0.28 -12.72
C GLY A 76 -3.84 -0.82 -12.98
N PRO A 77 -4.11 -1.74 -13.94
CA PRO A 77 -3.17 -2.81 -14.29
C PRO A 77 -1.83 -2.26 -14.80
N MET A 78 -0.76 -2.51 -14.05
CA MET A 78 0.56 -1.93 -14.32
C MET A 78 1.69 -2.90 -13.90
N PRO A 79 2.73 -3.12 -14.72
CA PRO A 79 3.90 -3.90 -14.31
C PRO A 79 4.59 -3.29 -13.09
N THR A 80 5.10 -4.14 -12.20
CA THR A 80 5.86 -3.71 -11.01
C THR A 80 6.95 -2.65 -11.31
N PRO A 81 7.84 -2.82 -12.31
CA PRO A 81 8.86 -1.80 -12.59
C PRO A 81 8.27 -0.48 -13.11
N ALA A 82 7.10 -0.50 -13.75
CA ALA A 82 6.45 0.71 -14.21
C ALA A 82 5.88 1.51 -13.03
N VAL A 83 5.35 0.85 -11.99
CA VAL A 83 4.92 1.54 -10.76
C VAL A 83 6.12 2.19 -10.05
N ALA A 84 7.24 1.48 -9.91
CA ALA A 84 8.46 2.04 -9.33
C ALA A 84 8.97 3.26 -10.12
N TYR A 85 8.96 3.18 -11.45
CA TYR A 85 9.33 4.29 -12.33
C TYR A 85 8.37 5.48 -12.17
N LEU A 86 7.05 5.25 -12.24
CA LEU A 86 6.04 6.29 -12.15
C LEU A 86 6.02 6.96 -10.77
N THR A 87 6.33 6.23 -9.69
CA THR A 87 6.49 6.80 -8.35
C THR A 87 7.49 7.96 -8.38
N ARG A 88 8.64 7.76 -9.01
CA ARG A 88 9.68 8.80 -9.15
C ARG A 88 9.26 9.92 -10.09
N THR A 89 8.73 9.57 -11.27
CA THR A 89 8.40 10.55 -12.32
C THR A 89 7.22 11.44 -11.94
N LEU A 90 6.29 10.94 -11.12
CA LEU A 90 5.17 11.71 -10.57
C LEU A 90 5.52 12.39 -9.24
N TYR A 91 6.76 12.24 -8.75
CA TYR A 91 7.22 12.77 -7.46
C TYR A 91 6.40 12.30 -6.25
N ALA A 92 5.76 11.14 -6.37
CA ALA A 92 4.91 10.57 -5.32
C ALA A 92 5.72 10.25 -4.05
N CYS A 93 5.04 10.23 -2.91
CA CYS A 93 5.65 9.88 -1.63
C CYS A 93 6.10 8.41 -1.59
N ALA A 94 5.32 7.53 -2.21
CA ALA A 94 5.57 6.10 -2.28
C ALA A 94 4.80 5.45 -3.43
N GLY A 95 5.22 4.24 -3.78
CA GLY A 95 4.53 3.36 -4.72
C GLY A 95 4.03 2.09 -4.04
N ILE A 96 2.86 1.61 -4.42
CA ILE A 96 2.29 0.35 -3.97
C ILE A 96 1.96 -0.54 -5.16
N VAL A 97 2.35 -1.81 -5.09
CA VAL A 97 1.97 -2.82 -6.08
C VAL A 97 1.17 -3.92 -5.42
N ILE A 98 -0.03 -4.16 -5.95
CA ILE A 98 -0.89 -5.28 -5.56
C ILE A 98 -0.60 -6.45 -6.49
N SER A 99 0.21 -7.39 -6.01
CA SER A 99 0.58 -8.60 -6.76
C SER A 99 1.31 -9.61 -5.88
N ALA A 100 0.98 -10.89 -6.05
CA ALA A 100 1.82 -12.00 -5.58
C ALA A 100 2.86 -12.47 -6.62
N SER A 101 3.08 -11.69 -7.69
CA SER A 101 4.06 -11.99 -8.74
C SER A 101 3.77 -13.35 -9.40
N HIS A 102 4.70 -14.30 -9.30
CA HIS A 102 4.63 -15.63 -9.91
C HIS A 102 3.85 -16.68 -9.09
N ASN A 103 3.33 -16.32 -7.91
CA ASN A 103 2.53 -17.22 -7.09
C ASN A 103 1.22 -17.64 -7.77
N SER A 104 0.58 -18.71 -7.25
CA SER A 104 -0.74 -19.17 -7.67
C SER A 104 -1.76 -18.03 -7.71
N TYR A 105 -2.75 -18.07 -8.62
CA TYR A 105 -3.76 -17.03 -8.80
C TYR A 105 -4.61 -16.77 -7.54
N GLU A 106 -4.69 -17.75 -6.64
CA GLU A 106 -5.37 -17.68 -5.34
C GLU A 106 -4.62 -16.83 -4.31
N ASP A 107 -3.33 -16.55 -4.54
CA ASP A 107 -2.52 -15.68 -3.71
C ASP A 107 -2.62 -14.22 -4.17
N ASN A 108 -2.41 -13.29 -3.25
CA ASN A 108 -2.08 -11.91 -3.59
C ASN A 108 -1.12 -11.33 -2.54
N GLY A 109 -0.76 -10.06 -2.70
CA GLY A 109 0.15 -9.39 -1.79
C GLY A 109 0.34 -7.93 -2.11
N ILE A 110 0.98 -7.23 -1.17
CA ILE A 110 1.28 -5.80 -1.26
C ILE A 110 2.79 -5.61 -1.21
N LYS A 111 3.33 -4.90 -2.20
CA LYS A 111 4.73 -4.44 -2.23
C LYS A 111 4.75 -2.93 -2.14
N PHE A 112 5.76 -2.40 -1.46
CA PHE A 112 5.96 -0.97 -1.30
C PHE A 112 7.28 -0.52 -1.93
N PHE A 113 7.25 0.68 -2.47
CA PHE A 113 8.40 1.39 -2.99
C PHE A 113 8.52 2.76 -2.31
N SER A 114 9.75 3.18 -2.02
CA SER A 114 10.07 4.53 -1.56
C SER A 114 9.79 5.56 -2.65
N ALA A 115 9.88 6.85 -2.32
CA ALA A 115 9.82 7.94 -3.30
C ALA A 115 10.86 7.79 -4.43
N ASP A 116 11.99 7.13 -4.15
CA ASP A 116 13.04 6.82 -5.13
C ASP A 116 12.74 5.58 -5.99
N GLY A 117 11.57 4.96 -5.84
CA GLY A 117 11.16 3.76 -6.58
C GLY A 117 11.91 2.50 -6.15
N GLU A 118 12.56 2.51 -4.99
CA GLU A 118 13.32 1.38 -4.45
C GLU A 118 12.53 0.66 -3.36
N LYS A 119 12.95 -0.54 -2.97
CA LYS A 119 12.33 -1.26 -1.85
C LYS A 119 12.43 -0.39 -0.58
N LEU A 120 11.38 -0.40 0.24
CA LEU A 120 11.40 0.29 1.53
C LEU A 120 12.56 -0.21 2.43
N PRO A 121 13.24 0.71 3.13
CA PRO A 121 14.13 0.37 4.23
C PRO A 121 13.43 -0.40 5.35
N ASP A 122 14.18 -1.27 6.05
CA ASP A 122 13.64 -2.15 7.09
C ASP A 122 13.01 -1.38 8.28
N ASP A 123 13.53 -0.21 8.61
CA ASP A 123 13.00 0.67 9.66
C ASP A 123 11.65 1.28 9.26
N VAL A 124 11.45 1.58 7.99
CA VAL A 124 10.16 2.04 7.45
C VAL A 124 9.14 0.90 7.46
N GLU A 125 9.52 -0.32 7.05
CA GLU A 125 8.66 -1.50 7.19
C GLU A 125 8.23 -1.71 8.66
N ALA A 126 9.17 -1.58 9.60
CA ALA A 126 8.89 -1.70 11.03
C ALA A 126 7.96 -0.59 11.56
N ALA A 127 8.09 0.64 11.05
CA ALA A 127 7.18 1.73 11.40
C ALA A 127 5.74 1.47 10.92
N ILE A 128 5.58 0.90 9.72
CA ILE A 128 4.25 0.48 9.22
C ILE A 128 3.67 -0.62 10.09
N GLU A 129 4.47 -1.62 10.49
CA GLU A 129 4.02 -2.67 11.42
C GLU A 129 3.63 -2.11 12.79
N ALA A 130 4.35 -1.11 13.31
CA ALA A 130 4.01 -0.47 14.58
C ALA A 130 2.69 0.34 14.49
N GLU A 131 2.45 1.03 13.37
CA GLU A 131 1.21 1.78 13.14
C GLU A 131 0.00 0.87 12.92
N LEU A 132 0.20 -0.34 12.38
CA LEU A 132 -0.86 -1.35 12.23
C LEU A 132 -1.48 -1.78 13.58
N GLU A 133 -0.74 -1.67 14.68
CA GLU A 133 -1.23 -1.99 16.03
C GLU A 133 -2.04 -0.83 16.66
N GLN A 134 -2.05 0.34 16.03
CA GLN A 134 -2.84 1.48 16.49
C GLN A 134 -4.33 1.33 16.13
N PRO A 135 -5.24 1.98 16.87
CA PRO A 135 -6.64 2.05 16.50
C PRO A 135 -6.84 2.63 15.10
N PHE A 136 -7.77 2.04 14.33
CA PHE A 136 -8.14 2.61 13.05
C PHE A 136 -8.98 3.87 13.29
N VAL A 137 -8.40 5.03 12.99
CA VAL A 137 -9.04 6.35 13.10
C VAL A 137 -8.92 7.08 11.78
N THR A 138 -10.05 7.57 11.28
CA THR A 138 -10.10 8.43 10.10
C THR A 138 -9.80 9.87 10.51
N VAL A 139 -8.97 10.57 9.74
CA VAL A 139 -8.73 12.01 9.93
C VAL A 139 -10.02 12.81 9.74
N ASP A 140 -10.04 14.05 10.23
CA ASP A 140 -11.17 14.94 9.99
C ASP A 140 -11.44 15.11 8.48
N SER A 141 -12.70 15.30 8.11
CA SER A 141 -13.13 15.51 6.72
C SER A 141 -12.34 16.58 5.97
N ALA A 142 -11.87 17.63 6.64
CA ALA A 142 -11.06 18.69 6.05
C ALA A 142 -9.64 18.24 5.65
N HIS A 143 -9.17 17.13 6.23
CA HIS A 143 -7.82 16.59 6.03
C HIS A 143 -7.80 15.28 5.26
N MET A 144 -8.96 14.73 4.86
CA MET A 144 -9.01 13.49 4.08
C MET A 144 -8.22 13.60 2.78
N GLY A 145 -7.56 12.50 2.44
CA GLY A 145 -6.88 12.35 1.15
C GLY A 145 -7.90 12.17 0.02
N LYS A 146 -7.46 12.47 -1.20
CA LYS A 146 -8.26 12.36 -2.42
C LYS A 146 -7.69 11.27 -3.32
N ALA A 147 -8.58 10.51 -3.96
CA ALA A 147 -8.21 9.61 -5.05
C ALA A 147 -8.36 10.33 -6.39
N ALA A 148 -7.39 10.17 -7.29
CA ALA A 148 -7.36 10.72 -8.64
C ALA A 148 -6.93 9.68 -9.68
#